data_AF-A0A7C9DIA8-F1
#
_entry.id   AF-A0A7C9DIA8-F1
#
_cell.length_a   1.000
_cell.length_b   1.000
_cell.length_c   1.000
_cell.angle_alpha   90.00
_cell.angle_beta   90.00
_cell.angle_gamma   90.00
#
_symmetry.space_group_name_H-M   'P 1'
#
loop_
_entity.id
_entity.type
_entity.pdbx_description
1 polymer ?
#
loop_
_entity_poly.entity_id
_entity_poly.type
_entity_poly.pdbx_seq_one_letter_code
_entity_poly.pdbx_strand_id
1 'polypeptide(L)'
;KVRNPKIRAILEDEENLSEEKIEGVTRLFLKQVKDGTWESQGWPETWTDYAVSKVALNAYSRMLARRLRDENIIVNCFCPGFTQTGMTGGKGSRTPDIAAQIGANLALL
;
A
#
# COMPACT_ATOMS: atom_id res chain seq x y z
N LYS A 1 5.48 -4.06 8.32
CA LYS A 1 4.44 -3.25 9.02
C LYS A 1 5.12 -1.97 9.51
N VAL A 2 4.52 -0.79 9.30
CA VAL A 2 5.06 0.48 9.84
C VAL A 2 4.94 0.45 11.37
N ARG A 3 6.03 0.67 12.09
CA ARG A 3 6.10 0.68 13.56
C ARG A 3 6.04 2.10 14.15
N ASN A 4 6.38 3.11 13.35
CA ASN A 4 6.37 4.50 13.80
C ASN A 4 4.93 4.96 14.15
N PRO A 5 4.65 5.34 15.40
CA PRO A 5 3.29 5.68 15.83
C PRO A 5 2.78 6.97 15.16
N LYS A 6 3.66 7.93 14.85
CA LYS A 6 3.26 9.19 14.19
C LYS A 6 2.83 8.93 12.75
N ILE A 7 3.60 8.13 12.01
CA ILE A 7 3.25 7.75 10.63
C ILE A 7 1.96 6.93 10.62
N ARG A 8 1.80 5.99 11.56
CA ARG A 8 0.57 5.21 11.68
C ARG A 8 -0.65 6.09 11.96
N ALA A 9 -0.55 7.04 12.89
CA ALA A 9 -1.65 7.94 13.20
C ALA A 9 -2.13 8.71 11.95
N ILE A 10 -1.21 9.14 11.08
CA ILE A 10 -1.55 9.79 9.81
C ILE A 10 -2.28 8.84 8.85
N LEU A 11 -1.75 7.62 8.67
CA LEU A 11 -2.27 6.65 7.69
C LEU A 11 -3.56 5.93 8.15
N GLU A 12 -3.79 5.84 9.46
CA GLU A 12 -4.94 5.16 10.06
C GLU A 12 -6.15 6.10 10.23
N ASP A 13 -5.95 7.42 10.21
CA ASP A 13 -6.99 8.47 10.28
C ASP A 13 -7.81 8.57 8.97
N GLU A 14 -8.77 7.66 8.77
CA GLU A 14 -9.58 7.57 7.54
C GLU A 14 -10.36 8.85 7.19
N GLU A 15 -10.88 9.53 8.21
CA GLU A 15 -11.73 10.69 8.05
C GLU A 15 -10.94 11.86 7.47
N ASN A 16 -9.70 12.05 7.92
CA ASN A 16 -8.87 13.17 7.51
C ASN A 16 -7.72 12.77 6.58
N LEU A 17 -7.66 11.52 6.11
CA LEU A 17 -6.66 11.07 5.15
C LEU A 17 -6.81 11.83 3.83
N SER A 18 -5.72 12.40 3.32
CA SER A 18 -5.68 13.18 2.08
C SER A 18 -4.48 12.77 1.22
N GLU A 19 -4.51 13.12 -0.07
CA GLU A 19 -3.38 12.91 -0.98
C GLU A 19 -2.10 13.56 -0.45
N GLU A 20 -2.18 14.80 0.04
CA GLU A 20 -1.07 15.53 0.62
C GLU A 20 -0.44 14.82 1.83
N LYS A 21 -1.26 14.25 2.73
CA LYS A 21 -0.77 13.48 3.89
C LYS A 21 -0.06 12.21 3.46
N ILE A 22 -0.62 11.48 2.49
CA ILE A 22 -0.02 10.25 1.96
C ILE A 22 1.31 10.58 1.28
N GLU A 23 1.32 11.60 0.42
CA GLU A 23 2.52 12.07 -0.25
C GLU A 23 3.57 12.54 0.76
N GLY A 24 3.17 13.26 1.81
CA GLY A 24 4.03 13.69 2.90
C GLY A 24 4.74 12.53 3.59
N VAL A 25 4.02 11.43 3.85
CA VAL A 25 4.61 10.19 4.41
C VAL A 25 5.62 9.58 3.43
N THR A 26 5.31 9.49 2.14
CA THR A 26 6.23 8.96 1.13
C THR A 26 7.46 9.84 0.95
N ARG A 27 7.31 11.17 0.93
CA ARG A 27 8.41 12.14 0.86
C ARG A 27 9.30 12.07 2.10
N LEU A 28 8.71 11.89 3.29
CA LEU A 28 9.46 11.68 4.52
C LEU A 28 10.36 10.43 4.42
N PHE A 29 9.83 9.32 3.92
CA PHE A 29 10.62 8.11 3.68
C PHE A 29 11.79 8.39 2.73
N LEU A 30 11.52 8.98 1.55
CA LEU A 30 12.56 9.30 0.57
C LEU A 30 13.63 10.23 1.14
N LYS A 31 13.24 11.23 1.93
CA LYS A 31 14.17 12.11 2.64
C LYS A 31 15.06 11.32 3.61
N GLN A 32 14.47 10.46 4.44
CA GLN A 32 15.22 9.67 5.41
C GLN A 32 16.12 8.61 4.75
N VAL A 33 15.74 8.10 3.58
CA VAL A 33 16.62 7.25 2.76
C VAL A 33 17.82 8.06 2.27
N LYS A 34 17.58 9.25 1.71
CA LYS A 34 18.64 10.16 1.24
C LYS A 34 19.60 10.56 2.37
N ASP A 35 19.06 10.81 3.56
CA ASP A 35 19.81 11.22 4.74
C ASP A 35 20.46 10.02 5.47
N GLY A 36 20.18 8.78 5.06
CA GLY A 36 20.72 7.57 5.68
C GLY A 36 20.13 7.23 7.06
N THR A 37 19.00 7.83 7.43
CA THR A 37 18.42 7.72 8.78
C THR A 37 17.20 6.81 8.87
N TRP A 38 16.75 6.19 7.78
CA TRP A 38 15.45 5.50 7.72
C TRP A 38 15.34 4.26 8.62
N GLU A 39 16.42 3.51 8.85
CA GLU A 39 16.37 2.20 9.55
C GLU A 39 15.78 2.30 10.96
N SER A 40 16.11 3.36 11.70
CA SER A 40 15.62 3.61 13.06
C SER A 40 14.25 4.28 13.13
N GLN A 41 13.66 4.62 11.99
CA GLN A 41 12.44 5.44 11.91
C GLN A 41 11.16 4.60 11.92
N GLY A 42 11.28 3.29 12.10
CA GLY A 42 10.14 2.38 12.21
C GLY A 42 9.46 2.07 10.87
N TRP A 43 10.17 2.19 9.76
CA TRP A 43 9.71 1.69 8.46
C TRP A 43 9.69 0.15 8.42
N PRO A 44 9.00 -0.47 7.43
CA PRO A 44 9.11 -1.90 7.19
C PRO A 44 10.57 -2.31 6.96
N GLU A 45 11.01 -3.46 7.50
CA GLU A 45 12.41 -3.92 7.39
C GLU A 45 12.65 -4.85 6.19
N THR A 46 11.59 -5.44 5.62
CA THR A 46 11.66 -6.38 4.51
C THR A 46 11.10 -5.73 3.25
N TRP A 47 11.91 -5.71 2.18
CA TRP A 47 11.58 -5.04 0.91
C TRP A 47 11.05 -3.62 1.16
N THR A 48 11.81 -2.85 1.94
CA THR A 48 11.40 -1.60 2.58
C THR A 48 10.69 -0.64 1.61
N ASP A 49 11.34 -0.34 0.50
CA ASP A 49 10.86 0.54 -0.56
C ASP A 49 9.53 0.05 -1.16
N TYR A 50 9.47 -1.23 -1.54
CA TYR A 50 8.26 -1.87 -2.03
C TYR A 50 7.14 -1.82 -0.98
N ALA A 51 7.45 -2.16 0.27
CA ALA A 51 6.48 -2.18 1.36
C ALA A 51 5.93 -0.79 1.66
N VAL A 52 6.76 0.26 1.65
CA VAL A 52 6.33 1.65 1.78
C VAL A 52 5.42 2.04 0.61
N SER A 53 5.74 1.64 -0.62
CA SER A 53 4.87 1.92 -1.78
C SER A 53 3.48 1.27 -1.64
N LYS A 54 3.41 0.04 -1.11
CA LYS A 54 2.13 -0.67 -0.89
C LYS A 54 1.34 -0.13 0.30
N VAL A 55 2.01 0.36 1.34
CA VAL A 55 1.35 1.10 2.43
C VAL A 55 0.70 2.37 1.90
N ALA A 56 1.40 3.14 1.06
CA ALA A 56 0.84 4.33 0.43
C ALA A 56 -0.33 4.01 -0.49
N LEU A 57 -0.23 2.94 -1.31
CA LEU A 57 -1.33 2.47 -2.17
C LEU A 57 -2.59 2.09 -1.38
N ASN A 58 -2.43 1.38 -0.26
CA ASN A 58 -3.57 1.00 0.59
C ASN A 58 -4.24 2.23 1.21
N ALA A 59 -3.44 3.19 1.69
CA ALA A 59 -3.94 4.46 2.23
C ALA A 59 -4.68 5.27 1.15
N TYR A 60 -4.10 5.36 -0.06
CA TYR A 60 -4.72 6.03 -1.20
C TYR A 60 -6.05 5.39 -1.59
N SER A 61 -6.12 4.06 -1.60
CA SER A 61 -7.35 3.32 -1.93
C SER A 61 -8.48 3.62 -0.93
N ARG A 62 -8.20 3.69 0.37
CA ARG A 62 -9.18 4.09 1.42
C ARG A 62 -9.67 5.52 1.24
N MET A 63 -8.75 6.45 1.00
CA MET A 63 -9.08 7.86 0.75
C MET A 63 -9.95 8.01 -0.50
N LEU A 64 -9.59 7.31 -1.58
CA LEU A 64 -10.31 7.35 -2.85
C LEU A 64 -11.72 6.74 -2.72
N ALA A 65 -11.87 5.62 -1.99
CA ALA A 65 -13.16 5.02 -1.69
C ALA A 65 -14.09 5.97 -0.93
N ARG A 66 -13.56 6.78 0.00
CA ARG A 66 -14.33 7.83 0.70
C ARG A 66 -14.71 8.95 -0.26
N ARG A 67 -13.77 9.42 -1.10
CA ARG A 67 -13.97 10.53 -2.03
C ARG A 67 -15.04 10.24 -3.08
N LEU A 68 -15.07 9.02 -3.61
CA LEU A 68 -15.95 8.65 -4.73
C LEU A 68 -17.26 7.96 -4.30
N ARG A 69 -17.52 7.89 -2.98
CA ARG A 69 -18.69 7.20 -2.43
C ARG A 69 -20.01 7.75 -3.00
N ASP A 70 -20.12 9.06 -3.10
CA ASP A 70 -21.35 9.73 -3.56
C ASP A 70 -21.57 9.58 -5.08
N GLU A 71 -20.53 9.16 -5.82
CA GLU A 71 -20.59 8.81 -7.25
C GLU A 71 -20.95 7.33 -7.47
N ASN A 72 -21.21 6.58 -6.39
CA ASN A 72 -21.46 5.14 -6.42
C ASN A 72 -20.31 4.33 -7.05
N ILE A 73 -19.06 4.79 -6.87
CA ILE A 73 -17.85 4.11 -7.33
C ILE A 73 -17.22 3.37 -6.15
N ILE A 74 -17.03 2.07 -6.29
CA ILE A 74 -16.35 1.22 -5.32
C ILE A 74 -14.85 1.18 -5.64
N VAL A 75 -14.02 1.42 -4.62
CA VAL A 75 -12.56 1.34 -4.74
C VAL A 75 -12.02 0.37 -3.72
N ASN A 76 -11.25 -0.62 -4.20
CA ASN A 76 -10.58 -1.61 -3.36
C ASN A 76 -9.12 -1.80 -3.80
N CYS A 77 -8.31 -2.32 -2.89
CA CYS A 77 -6.99 -2.86 -3.19
C CYS A 77 -6.90 -4.29 -2.63
N PHE A 78 -6.13 -5.17 -3.30
CA PHE A 78 -5.98 -6.54 -2.83
C PHE A 78 -4.54 -7.04 -2.95
N CYS A 79 -4.23 -8.06 -2.16
CA CYS A 79 -2.97 -8.79 -2.26
C CYS A 79 -3.19 -10.07 -3.08
N PRO A 80 -2.53 -10.22 -4.25
CA PRO A 80 -2.65 -11.42 -5.07
C PRO A 80 -1.99 -12.66 -4.43
N GLY A 81 -1.24 -12.49 -3.33
CA GLY A 81 -0.42 -13.53 -2.73
C GLY A 81 0.91 -13.72 -3.46
N PHE A 82 1.76 -14.61 -2.93
CA PHE A 82 3.06 -14.89 -3.54
C PHE A 82 2.89 -15.70 -4.84
N THR A 83 2.90 -14.99 -5.97
CA THR A 83 2.43 -15.49 -7.27
C THR A 83 3.59 -15.73 -8.22
N GLN A 84 3.59 -16.86 -8.92
CA GLN A 84 4.63 -17.28 -9.87
C GLN A 84 4.61 -16.40 -11.13
N THR A 85 5.38 -15.30 -11.11
CA THR A 85 5.44 -14.31 -12.19
C THR A 85 6.90 -13.96 -12.50
N GLY A 86 7.14 -13.15 -13.54
CA GLY A 86 8.47 -12.58 -13.79
C GLY A 86 9.03 -11.79 -12.60
N MET A 87 8.17 -11.05 -11.87
CA MET A 87 8.55 -10.28 -10.68
C MET A 87 9.11 -11.15 -9.55
N THR A 88 8.64 -12.39 -9.42
CA THR A 88 9.09 -13.33 -8.39
C THR A 88 10.10 -14.36 -8.90
N GLY A 89 10.57 -14.20 -10.15
CA GLY A 89 11.44 -15.18 -10.81
C GLY A 89 10.80 -16.57 -10.91
N GLY A 90 9.48 -16.63 -11.11
CA GLY A 90 8.71 -17.88 -11.17
C GLY A 90 8.47 -18.56 -9.83
N LYS A 91 8.88 -17.96 -8.69
CA LYS A 91 8.61 -18.49 -7.36
C LYS A 91 7.23 -18.06 -6.86
N GLY A 92 6.55 -18.90 -6.11
CA GLY A 92 5.23 -18.57 -5.56
C GLY A 92 4.45 -19.79 -5.10
N SER A 93 3.53 -19.58 -4.16
CA SER A 93 2.52 -20.57 -3.77
C SER A 93 1.25 -20.49 -4.62
N ARG A 94 1.10 -19.45 -5.45
CA ARG A 94 -0.04 -19.25 -6.37
C ARG A 94 0.40 -19.17 -7.83
N THR A 95 -0.46 -19.64 -8.72
CA THR A 95 -0.35 -19.37 -10.17
C THR A 95 -0.94 -18.00 -10.52
N PRO A 96 -0.54 -17.39 -11.66
CA PRO A 96 -1.17 -16.17 -12.16
C PRO A 96 -2.69 -16.28 -12.29
N ASP A 97 -3.21 -17.41 -12.75
CA ASP A 97 -4.66 -17.63 -12.93
C ASP A 97 -5.43 -17.54 -11.60
N ILE A 98 -4.91 -18.14 -10.52
CA ILE A 98 -5.52 -18.06 -9.18
C ILE A 98 -5.54 -16.61 -8.69
N ALA A 99 -4.43 -15.89 -8.86
CA ALA A 99 -4.34 -14.48 -8.46
C ALA A 99 -5.31 -13.60 -9.27
N ALA A 100 -5.40 -13.83 -10.58
CA ALA A 100 -6.29 -13.11 -11.49
C ALA A 100 -7.76 -13.37 -11.16
N GLN A 101 -8.15 -14.61 -10.85
CA GLN A 101 -9.52 -14.95 -10.47
C GLN A 101 -9.96 -14.19 -9.21
N ILE A 102 -9.09 -14.08 -8.20
CA ILE A 102 -9.39 -13.31 -6.98
C ILE A 102 -9.59 -11.83 -7.31
N GLY A 103 -8.72 -11.27 -8.16
CA GLY A 103 -8.85 -9.88 -8.62
C GLY A 103 -10.13 -9.64 -9.41
N ALA A 104 -10.51 -10.56 -10.30
CA ALA A 104 -11.74 -10.49 -11.08
C ALA A 104 -12.99 -10.54 -10.18
N ASN A 105 -13.00 -11.42 -9.17
CA ASN A 105 -14.11 -11.50 -8.22
C ASN A 105 -14.30 -10.18 -7.45
N LEU A 106 -13.21 -9.49 -7.10
CA LEU A 106 -13.28 -8.19 -6.42
C LEU A 106 -13.79 -7.07 -7.34
N ALA A 107 -13.46 -7.13 -8.63
CA ALA A 107 -13.89 -6.15 -9.62
C ALA A 107 -15.37 -6.31 -10.02
N LEU A 108 -15.94 -7.49 -9.80
CA LEU A 108 -17.33 -7.84 -10.13
C LEU A 108 -18.24 -7.84 -8.89
N LEU A 109 -17.84 -7.16 -7.81
CA LEU A 109 -18.66 -6.94 -6.62
C LEU A 109 -19.89 -6.08 -6.90
#